data_AF-A0A4R0XKG6-F1
#
_entry.id   AF-A0A4R0XKG6-F1
#
_cell.length_a   1.000
_cell.length_b   1.000
_cell.length_c   1.000
_cell.angle_alpha   90.00
_cell.angle_beta   90.00
_cell.angle_gamma   90.00
#
_symmetry.space_group_name_H-M   'P 1'
#
loop_
_entity.id
_entity.type
_entity.pdbx_description
1 polymer ?
#
loop_
_entity_poly.entity_id
_entity_poly.type
_entity_poly.pdbx_seq_one_letter_code
_entity_poly.pdbx_strand_id
1 'polypeptide(L)'
;MNRNEVIKYPILTEKTYAQMGNGIYTFAVDRRTNKVEVKKTVEFIFGVKVARVNIANVAKKPTKLGRFAGFTTSYKRAVITLKEGQINIFPDEAVAQEAPKAEIKETKNEKPSEAELKAAAKIQAKAKAKEAKAKETPVKAEK
;
A
#
# COMPACT_ATOMS: atom_id res chain seq x y z
N MET A 1 -22.43 -2.38 -5.02
CA MET A 1 -22.29 -1.48 -3.86
C MET A 1 -21.25 -0.43 -4.17
N ASN A 2 -21.46 0.80 -3.71
CA ASN A 2 -20.44 1.86 -3.82
C ASN A 2 -19.26 1.50 -2.91
N ARG A 3 -18.01 1.73 -3.36
CA ARG A 3 -16.80 1.39 -2.59
C ARG A 3 -16.76 2.12 -1.25
N ASN A 4 -17.29 3.33 -1.18
CA ASN A 4 -17.35 4.16 0.01
C ASN A 4 -18.26 3.60 1.13
N GLU A 5 -19.21 2.73 0.80
CA GLU A 5 -20.17 2.18 1.78
C GLU A 5 -19.70 0.86 2.42
N VAL A 6 -18.60 0.29 1.90
CA VAL A 6 -18.14 -1.05 2.28
C VAL A 6 -17.55 -1.08 3.69
N ILE A 7 -16.74 -0.08 4.04
CA ILE A 7 -16.06 0.04 5.34
C ILE A 7 -16.81 1.07 6.17
N LYS A 8 -17.21 0.71 7.41
CA LYS A 8 -17.94 1.62 8.31
C LYS A 8 -17.03 2.30 9.30
N TYR A 9 -16.25 1.51 10.05
CA TYR A 9 -15.34 2.02 11.09
C TYR A 9 -14.28 0.97 11.46
N PRO A 10 -13.11 1.39 11.98
CA PRO A 10 -12.12 0.49 12.56
C PRO A 10 -12.61 -0.06 13.92
N ILE A 11 -12.25 -1.30 14.23
CA ILE A 11 -12.54 -1.91 15.53
C ILE A 11 -11.28 -1.80 16.39
N LEU A 12 -11.38 -1.07 17.48
CA LEU A 12 -10.30 -0.84 18.43
C LEU A 12 -10.59 -1.56 19.75
N THR A 13 -9.76 -2.54 20.06
CA THR A 13 -9.77 -3.37 21.26
C THR A 13 -8.32 -3.73 21.59
N GLU A 14 -7.99 -4.08 22.83
CA GLU A 14 -6.62 -4.49 23.22
C GLU A 14 -6.02 -5.53 22.27
N LYS A 15 -6.85 -6.52 21.87
CA LYS A 15 -6.45 -7.55 20.91
C LYS A 15 -6.08 -6.96 19.55
N THR A 16 -6.88 -6.04 19.01
CA THR A 16 -6.58 -5.46 17.70
C THR A 16 -5.33 -4.59 17.76
N TYR A 17 -5.10 -3.86 18.86
CA TYR A 17 -3.83 -3.13 19.07
C TYR A 17 -2.62 -4.06 19.05
N ALA A 18 -2.67 -5.18 19.77
CA ALA A 18 -1.60 -6.17 19.75
C ALA A 18 -1.35 -6.77 18.34
N GLN A 19 -2.38 -6.84 17.51
CA GLN A 19 -2.30 -7.35 16.14
C GLN A 19 -1.80 -6.31 15.12
N MET A 20 -1.86 -5.01 15.44
CA MET A 20 -1.42 -3.94 14.52
C MET A 20 0.09 -4.00 14.25
N GLY A 21 0.91 -4.39 15.23
CA GLY A 21 2.35 -4.60 15.03
C GLY A 21 2.69 -5.69 14.01
N ASN A 22 1.75 -6.60 13.74
CA ASN A 22 1.88 -7.65 12.72
C ASN A 22 1.25 -7.25 11.37
N GLY A 23 0.86 -5.99 11.19
CA GLY A 23 0.16 -5.52 9.98
C GLY A 23 -1.25 -6.09 9.82
N ILE A 24 -1.88 -6.49 10.93
CA ILE A 24 -3.25 -7.04 10.94
C ILE A 24 -4.22 -5.99 11.50
N TYR A 25 -5.19 -5.62 10.69
CA TYR A 25 -6.19 -4.60 11.01
C TYR A 25 -7.59 -5.17 11.00
N THR A 26 -8.45 -4.65 11.87
CA THR A 26 -9.84 -5.11 11.98
C THR A 26 -10.81 -3.96 11.73
N PHE A 27 -11.75 -4.18 10.82
CA PHE A 27 -12.79 -3.21 10.46
C PHE A 27 -14.19 -3.81 10.60
N ALA A 28 -15.14 -2.96 10.97
CA ALA A 28 -16.55 -3.24 10.80
C ALA A 28 -16.95 -2.87 9.36
N VAL A 29 -17.46 -3.86 8.63
CA VAL A 29 -17.89 -3.72 7.23
C VAL A 29 -19.39 -4.01 7.11
N ASP A 30 -19.99 -3.58 6.00
CA ASP A 30 -21.40 -3.89 5.74
C ASP A 30 -21.65 -5.40 5.61
N ARG A 31 -22.85 -5.84 5.99
CA ARG A 31 -23.23 -7.26 5.98
C ARG A 31 -23.39 -7.81 4.58
N ARG A 32 -23.72 -6.98 3.60
CA ARG A 32 -23.92 -7.42 2.21
C ARG A 32 -22.60 -7.62 1.47
N THR A 33 -21.49 -7.14 2.04
CA THR A 33 -20.17 -7.13 1.40
C THR A 33 -19.51 -8.51 1.30
N ASN A 34 -18.79 -8.72 0.20
CA ASN A 34 -17.94 -9.88 -0.06
C ASN A 34 -16.44 -9.62 0.24
N LYS A 35 -15.65 -10.69 0.45
CA LYS A 35 -14.20 -10.59 0.72
C LYS A 35 -13.43 -9.85 -0.37
N VAL A 36 -13.79 -10.08 -1.63
CA VAL A 36 -13.17 -9.44 -2.80
C VAL A 36 -13.42 -7.93 -2.81
N GLU A 37 -14.61 -7.50 -2.41
CA GLU A 37 -14.97 -6.07 -2.34
C GLU A 37 -14.23 -5.36 -1.21
N VAL A 38 -14.12 -5.98 -0.03
CA VAL A 38 -13.32 -5.44 1.08
C VAL A 38 -11.87 -5.27 0.65
N LYS A 39 -11.28 -6.27 -0.01
CA LYS A 39 -9.90 -6.19 -0.51
C LYS A 39 -9.72 -4.97 -1.43
N LYS A 40 -10.51 -4.88 -2.50
CA LYS A 40 -10.44 -3.79 -3.48
C LYS A 40 -10.66 -2.42 -2.84
N THR A 41 -11.56 -2.34 -1.85
CA THR A 41 -11.89 -1.08 -1.17
C THR A 41 -10.76 -0.61 -0.26
N VAL A 42 -10.17 -1.51 0.53
CA VAL A 42 -9.04 -1.18 1.42
C VAL A 42 -7.84 -0.73 0.58
N GLU A 43 -7.52 -1.46 -0.49
CA GLU A 43 -6.43 -1.08 -1.41
C GLU A 43 -6.68 0.28 -2.06
N PHE A 44 -7.94 0.59 -2.40
CA PHE A 44 -8.30 1.88 -3.02
C PHE A 44 -8.27 3.06 -2.03
N ILE A 45 -8.81 2.89 -0.82
CA ILE A 45 -8.91 3.99 0.17
C ILE A 45 -7.55 4.30 0.79
N PHE A 46 -6.77 3.27 1.10
CA PHE A 46 -5.53 3.43 1.87
C PHE A 46 -4.26 3.30 1.02
N GLY A 47 -4.37 2.91 -0.25
CA GLY A 47 -3.21 2.75 -1.14
C GLY A 47 -2.25 1.62 -0.74
N VAL A 48 -2.67 0.70 0.11
CA VAL A 48 -1.86 -0.43 0.63
C VAL A 48 -2.09 -1.71 -0.17
N LYS A 49 -1.20 -2.70 -0.04
CA LYS A 49 -1.37 -4.04 -0.62
C LYS A 49 -1.89 -5.03 0.42
N VAL A 50 -3.01 -5.69 0.12
CA VAL A 50 -3.63 -6.65 1.04
C VAL A 50 -3.21 -8.09 0.70
N ALA A 51 -2.65 -8.80 1.69
CA ALA A 51 -2.28 -10.21 1.57
C ALA A 51 -3.50 -11.13 1.71
N ARG A 52 -4.28 -10.95 2.78
CA ARG A 52 -5.40 -11.84 3.12
C ARG A 52 -6.54 -11.09 3.79
N VAL A 53 -7.78 -11.54 3.53
CA VAL A 53 -8.99 -11.01 4.17
C VAL A 53 -9.82 -12.14 4.77
N ASN A 54 -10.06 -12.05 6.08
CA ASN A 54 -10.93 -12.95 6.84
C ASN A 54 -12.16 -12.16 7.28
N ILE A 55 -13.36 -12.66 7.01
CA ILE A 55 -14.61 -11.98 7.37
C ILE A 55 -15.50 -12.94 8.14
N ALA A 56 -16.12 -12.44 9.21
CA ALA A 56 -17.11 -13.17 10.01
C ALA A 56 -18.34 -12.28 10.28
N ASN A 57 -19.52 -12.88 10.32
CA ASN A 57 -20.75 -12.19 10.72
C ASN A 57 -20.77 -12.03 12.25
N VAL A 58 -21.08 -10.83 12.73
CA VAL A 58 -21.31 -10.58 14.17
C VAL A 58 -22.82 -10.54 14.41
N ALA A 59 -23.29 -11.40 15.31
CA ALA A 59 -24.69 -11.46 15.70
C ALA A 59 -25.11 -10.16 16.41
N LYS A 60 -26.39 -9.78 16.23
CA LYS A 60 -26.97 -8.67 16.97
C LYS A 60 -27.04 -9.05 18.44
N LYS A 61 -26.69 -8.13 19.33
CA LYS A 61 -26.85 -8.31 20.77
C LYS A 61 -28.17 -7.66 21.19
N PRO A 62 -29.01 -8.33 22.01
CA PRO A 62 -30.18 -7.70 22.57
C PRO A 62 -29.73 -6.57 23.52
N THR A 63 -30.37 -5.42 23.41
CA THR A 63 -30.14 -4.24 24.24
C THR A 63 -31.48 -3.75 24.77
N LYS A 64 -31.50 -3.22 25.99
CA LYS A 64 -32.68 -2.61 26.58
C LYS A 64 -32.36 -1.17 26.99
N LEU A 65 -33.33 -0.28 26.79
CA LEU A 65 -33.30 1.09 27.28
C LEU A 65 -34.62 1.38 28.00
N GLY A 66 -34.60 1.28 29.33
CA GLY A 66 -35.80 1.34 30.16
C GLY A 66 -36.85 0.30 29.74
N ARG A 67 -38.04 0.76 29.37
CA ARG A 67 -39.15 -0.09 28.89
C ARG A 67 -38.96 -0.64 27.47
N PHE A 68 -38.05 -0.09 26.67
CA PHE A 68 -37.88 -0.49 25.28
C PHE A 68 -36.82 -1.58 25.16
N ALA A 69 -37.20 -2.71 24.55
CA ALA A 69 -36.28 -3.77 24.16
C ALA A 69 -35.97 -3.67 22.67
N GLY A 70 -34.70 -3.84 22.30
CA GLY A 70 -34.23 -3.78 20.92
C GLY A 70 -32.95 -4.58 20.72
N PHE A 71 -32.30 -4.34 19.60
CA PHE A 71 -31.07 -5.03 19.20
C PHE A 71 -30.03 -4.03 18.71
N THR A 72 -28.76 -4.35 18.94
CA THR A 72 -27.66 -3.59 18.34
C THR A 72 -27.56 -3.83 16.83
N THR A 73 -26.97 -2.87 16.13
CA THR A 73 -26.70 -2.99 14.69
C THR A 73 -25.73 -4.14 14.42
N SER A 74 -26.14 -5.06 13.56
CA SER A 74 -25.29 -6.15 13.08
C SER A 74 -24.30 -5.63 12.03
N TYR A 75 -23.08 -6.13 12.07
CA TYR A 75 -22.03 -5.85 11.09
C TYR A 75 -21.24 -7.14 10.78
N LYS A 76 -20.40 -7.08 9.74
CA LYS A 76 -19.37 -8.08 9.47
C LYS A 76 -18.05 -7.58 10.04
N ARG A 77 -17.33 -8.44 10.76
CA ARG A 77 -15.97 -8.16 11.20
C ARG A 77 -15.01 -8.63 10.12
N ALA A 78 -14.25 -7.72 9.54
CA ALA A 78 -13.20 -8.01 8.57
C ALA A 78 -11.84 -7.86 9.25
N VAL A 79 -11.09 -8.97 9.34
CA VAL A 79 -9.69 -9.01 9.75
C VAL A 79 -8.86 -9.06 8.47
N ILE A 80 -8.04 -8.03 8.27
CA ILE A 80 -7.26 -7.82 7.05
C ILE A 80 -5.79 -7.88 7.41
N THR A 81 -5.05 -8.72 6.68
CA THR A 81 -3.59 -8.83 6.79
C THR A 81 -2.98 -8.10 5.60
N LEU A 82 -2.13 -7.12 5.88
CA LEU A 82 -1.38 -6.40 4.85
C LEU A 82 -0.15 -7.20 4.42
N LYS A 83 0.30 -6.97 3.19
CA LYS A 83 1.59 -7.48 2.72
C LYS A 83 2.72 -6.53 3.12
N GLU A 84 2.52 -5.25 2.81
CA GLU A 84 3.46 -4.16 3.03
C GLU A 84 2.66 -2.88 3.31
N GLY A 85 3.23 -2.00 4.12
CA GLY A 85 2.62 -0.73 4.53
C GLY A 85 1.90 -0.78 5.88
N GLN A 86 1.51 0.39 6.34
CA GLN A 86 0.80 0.61 7.59
C GLN A 86 -0.46 1.44 7.30
N ILE A 87 -1.57 1.11 7.96
CA ILE A 87 -2.77 1.95 7.89
C ILE A 87 -2.78 2.88 9.11
N ASN A 88 -2.94 4.17 8.85
CA ASN A 88 -3.14 5.18 9.89
C ASN A 88 -4.63 5.24 10.24
N ILE A 89 -5.00 4.70 11.40
CA ILE A 89 -6.38 4.69 11.90
C ILE A 89 -6.68 5.90 12.80
N PHE A 90 -5.66 6.50 13.41
CA PHE A 90 -5.82 7.61 14.33
C PHE A 90 -5.71 8.95 13.59
N PRO A 91 -6.74 9.80 13.64
CA PRO A 91 -6.75 11.08 12.92
C PRO A 91 -5.84 12.14 13.58
N ASP A 92 -5.59 12.05 14.89
CA ASP A 92 -4.92 13.10 15.67
C ASP A 92 -3.39 12.92 15.78
N GLU A 93 -2.88 11.70 15.60
CA GLU A 93 -1.45 11.39 15.79
C GLU A 93 -0.56 11.86 14.63
N ALA A 94 -1.15 12.47 13.59
CA ALA A 94 -0.43 13.01 12.44
C ALA A 94 0.43 14.25 12.75
N VAL A 95 0.49 14.70 14.02
CA VAL A 95 1.29 15.88 14.43
C VAL A 95 2.55 15.52 15.23
N ALA A 96 2.78 14.26 15.62
CA ALA A 96 3.93 13.93 16.45
C ALA A 96 4.51 12.54 16.18
N GLN A 97 5.17 12.36 15.03
CA GLN A 97 6.41 11.57 14.89
C GLN A 97 6.86 11.48 13.42
N GLU A 98 7.52 12.53 12.96
CA GLU A 98 8.73 12.36 12.14
C GLU A 98 9.90 12.92 12.96
N ALA A 99 10.73 12.06 13.54
CA ALA A 99 12.19 12.24 13.52
C ALA A 99 12.93 10.92 13.82
N PRO A 100 14.05 10.64 13.14
CA PRO A 100 14.73 9.35 13.08
C PRO A 100 16.01 9.25 13.97
N LYS A 101 16.63 8.04 13.94
CA LYS A 101 17.93 7.56 14.50
C LYS A 101 17.76 6.78 15.82
N ALA A 102 18.28 5.56 16.02
CA ALA A 102 19.49 4.88 15.55
C ALA A 102 19.17 3.41 15.13
N GLU A 103 19.91 2.69 14.29
CA GLU A 103 21.34 2.36 14.40
C GLU A 103 22.04 2.20 13.02
N ILE A 104 23.23 2.79 12.91
CA ILE A 104 24.28 2.42 11.97
C ILE A 104 25.39 1.78 12.81
N LYS A 105 25.69 0.51 12.53
CA LYS A 105 26.94 -0.27 12.67
C LYS A 105 26.47 -1.70 12.39
N GLU A 106 26.71 -2.29 11.22
CA GLU A 106 28.03 -2.73 10.79
C GLU A 106 28.31 -2.41 9.31
N THR A 107 29.43 -1.72 9.10
CA THR A 107 30.20 -1.77 7.86
C THR A 107 31.00 -3.07 7.81
N LYS A 108 30.84 -3.84 6.73
CA LYS A 108 31.91 -4.53 5.96
C LYS A 108 31.27 -5.40 4.87
N ASN A 109 31.16 -4.89 3.64
CA ASN A 109 31.83 -5.53 2.50
C ASN A 109 31.84 -4.64 1.23
N GLU A 110 33.04 -4.17 0.91
CA GLU A 110 33.69 -4.14 -0.42
C GLU A 110 32.86 -3.75 -1.67
N LYS A 111 33.10 -2.54 -2.18
CA LYS A 111 33.35 -2.34 -3.63
C LYS A 111 34.87 -2.35 -3.82
N PRO A 112 35.43 -2.73 -4.99
CA PRO A 112 34.81 -2.69 -6.33
C PRO A 112 35.15 -3.88 -7.25
N SER A 113 34.24 -4.29 -8.14
CA SER A 113 34.61 -5.10 -9.32
C SER A 113 34.79 -4.20 -10.54
N GLU A 114 35.99 -4.27 -11.12
CA GLU A 114 36.47 -3.61 -12.34
C GLU A 114 35.68 -3.93 -13.64
N ALA A 115 34.54 -4.63 -13.54
CA ALA A 115 33.79 -5.12 -14.68
C ALA A 115 32.80 -4.10 -15.28
N GLU A 116 32.35 -3.09 -14.52
CA GLU A 116 31.35 -2.13 -15.00
C GLU A 116 31.96 -0.94 -15.78
N LEU A 117 33.24 -0.63 -15.55
CA LEU A 117 33.95 0.45 -16.25
C LEU A 117 34.28 0.10 -17.72
N LYS A 118 34.33 -1.19 -18.07
CA LYS A 118 34.57 -1.64 -19.45
C LYS A 118 33.28 -1.73 -20.28
N ALA A 119 32.11 -1.84 -19.64
CA ALA A 119 30.82 -1.91 -20.33
C ALA A 119 30.30 -0.54 -20.79
N ALA A 120 30.58 0.53 -20.04
CA ALA A 120 30.14 1.89 -20.37
C ALA A 120 30.85 2.48 -21.62
N ALA A 121 32.11 2.12 -21.86
CA ALA A 121 32.89 2.64 -23.00
C ALA A 121 32.45 2.08 -24.37
N LYS A 122 31.87 0.87 -24.40
CA LYS A 122 31.43 0.22 -25.66
C LYS A 122 30.09 0.75 -26.18
N ILE A 123 29.29 1.37 -25.30
CA ILE A 123 27.97 1.92 -25.63
C ILE A 123 28.10 3.35 -26.21
N GLN A 124 29.10 4.12 -25.78
CA GLN A 124 29.33 5.48 -26.31
C GLN A 124 30.01 5.51 -27.70
N ALA A 125 30.79 4.48 -28.05
CA ALA A 125 31.43 4.37 -29.36
C ALA A 125 30.44 4.02 -30.50
N LYS A 126 29.33 3.33 -30.20
CA LYS A 126 28.28 3.03 -31.19
C LYS A 126 27.35 4.21 -31.49
N ALA A 127 27.22 5.15 -30.56
CA ALA A 127 26.38 6.34 -30.76
C ALA A 127 27.03 7.38 -31.68
N LYS A 128 28.37 7.57 -31.62
CA LYS A 128 29.08 8.57 -32.43
C LYS A 128 29.27 8.21 -33.91
N ALA A 129 29.10 6.94 -34.31
CA ALA A 129 29.26 6.52 -35.71
C ALA A 129 27.98 6.60 -36.56
N LYS A 130 26.80 6.81 -35.94
CA LYS A 130 25.51 6.86 -36.65
C LYS A 130 25.09 8.28 -37.06
N GLU A 131 25.73 9.31 -36.52
CA GLU A 131 25.38 10.72 -36.77
C GLU A 131 26.26 11.42 -37.81
N ALA A 132 27.35 10.79 -38.27
CA ALA A 132 28.26 11.36 -39.28
C ALA A 132 27.92 10.98 -40.74
N LYS A 133 26.78 10.31 -41.00
CA LYS A 133 26.36 9.92 -42.37
C LYS A 133 25.17 10.71 -42.93
N ALA A 134 24.78 11.80 -42.28
CA ALA A 134 23.69 12.65 -42.74
C ALA A 134 24.00 14.14 -42.49
N LYS A 135 24.88 14.75 -43.30
CA LYS A 135 24.84 16.16 -43.75
C LYS A 135 26.10 16.51 -44.57
N GLU A 136 25.87 17.24 -45.67
CA GLU A 136 26.80 17.80 -46.69
C GLU A 136 27.40 16.78 -47.67
N THR A 137 27.20 16.88 -48.99
CA THR A 137 27.38 18.07 -49.86
C THR A 137 26.61 17.93 -51.22
N PRO A 138 26.62 18.90 -52.17
CA PRO A 138 25.46 19.72 -52.52
C PRO A 138 24.99 19.61 -54.00
N VAL A 139 23.89 20.33 -54.25
CA VAL A 139 23.27 20.64 -55.56
C VAL A 139 24.20 21.44 -56.50
N LYS A 140 24.26 21.03 -57.78
CA LYS A 140 24.48 21.81 -59.04
C LYS A 140 24.53 20.80 -60.20
N ALA A 141 23.98 20.96 -61.41
CA ALA A 141 23.15 21.95 -62.07
C ALA A 141 22.69 21.29 -63.40
N GLU A 142 21.44 21.49 -63.83
CA GLU A 142 21.01 21.21 -65.21
C GLU A 142 20.36 22.49 -65.77
N LYS A 143 20.83 22.87 -66.97
CA LYS A 143 20.56 24.06 -67.78
C LYS A 143 21.27 25.37 -67.42
#